data_AF-A0A413HRS6-F1
#
_entry.id   AF-A0A413HRS6-F1
#
_cell.length_a   1.000
_cell.length_b   1.000
_cell.length_c   1.000
_cell.angle_alpha   90.00
_cell.angle_beta   90.00
_cell.angle_gamma   90.00
#
_symmetry.space_group_name_H-M   'P 1'
#
loop_
_entity.id
_entity.type
_entity.pdbx_description
1 polymer ?
#
loop_
_entity_poly.entity_id
_entity_poly.type
_entity_poly.pdbx_seq_one_letter_code
_entity_poly.pdbx_strand_id
1 'polypeptide(L)'
;MMKDMIDKRNEQERIARSIIKYWNVNYIPRAQTDPMIQMQTGETESKQEQTADENMQENYNRATNAYSGQYGQEKDLDGVKREQIDKILHEKAENIHRLFENGGVE
;
A
#
# COMPACT_ATOMS: atom_id res chain seq x y z
N MET A 1 -8.83 35.27 -16.11
CA MET A 1 -7.87 34.91 -17.17
C MET A 1 -8.41 33.72 -17.93
N MET A 2 -8.39 33.75 -19.27
CA MET A 2 -8.66 32.55 -20.07
C MET A 2 -7.51 31.57 -19.86
N LYS A 3 -7.81 30.33 -19.46
CA LYS A 3 -6.82 29.25 -19.44
C LYS A 3 -6.39 28.95 -20.86
N ASP A 4 -5.09 28.99 -21.12
CA ASP A 4 -4.54 28.65 -22.42
C ASP A 4 -4.54 27.11 -22.64
N MET A 5 -4.09 26.67 -23.80
CA MET A 5 -4.05 25.24 -24.13
C MET A 5 -3.03 24.47 -23.26
N ILE A 6 -2.01 25.16 -22.75
CA ILE A 6 -0.97 24.58 -21.90
C ILE A 6 -1.54 24.33 -20.50
N ASP A 7 -2.28 25.29 -19.95
CA ASP A 7 -2.94 25.19 -18.65
C ASP A 7 -3.90 23.99 -18.59
N LYS A 8 -4.69 23.80 -19.64
CA LYS A 8 -5.63 22.66 -19.73
C LYS A 8 -4.91 21.32 -19.73
N ARG A 9 -3.83 21.21 -20.51
CA ARG A 9 -3.00 19.99 -20.60
C ARG A 9 -2.37 19.67 -19.25
N ASN A 10 -1.78 20.67 -18.60
CA ASN A 10 -1.11 20.51 -17.31
C ASN A 10 -2.09 20.11 -16.20
N GLU A 11 -3.31 20.66 -16.21
CA GLU A 11 -4.35 20.29 -15.26
C GLU A 11 -4.81 18.83 -15.45
N GLN A 12 -4.98 18.39 -16.70
CA GLN A 12 -5.30 16.98 -17.02
C GLN A 12 -4.19 16.03 -16.57
N GLU A 13 -2.93 16.35 -16.84
CA GLU A 13 -1.78 15.53 -16.40
C GLU A 13 -1.67 15.47 -14.87
N ARG A 14 -1.91 16.60 -14.18
CA ARG A 14 -1.90 16.66 -12.71
C ARG A 14 -2.99 15.77 -12.12
N ILE A 15 -4.19 15.84 -12.69
CA ILE A 15 -5.34 15.03 -12.28
C ILE A 15 -5.04 13.54 -12.48
N ALA A 16 -4.59 13.15 -13.68
CA ALA A 16 -4.31 11.75 -14.03
C ALA A 16 -3.19 11.12 -13.19
N ARG A 17 -2.21 11.92 -12.75
CA ARG A 17 -1.08 11.45 -11.91
C ARG A 17 -1.34 11.61 -10.41
N SER A 18 -2.49 12.13 -10.00
CA SER A 18 -2.79 12.39 -8.60
C SER A 18 -3.07 11.09 -7.85
N ILE A 19 -2.32 10.85 -6.77
CA ILE A 19 -2.62 9.81 -5.77
C ILE A 19 -3.86 10.19 -4.95
N ILE A 20 -4.13 11.49 -4.85
CA ILE A 20 -5.28 12.02 -4.13
C ILE A 20 -6.54 11.81 -4.96
N LYS A 21 -7.40 10.89 -4.49
CA LYS A 21 -8.60 10.39 -5.21
C LYS A 21 -9.54 11.51 -5.66
N TYR A 22 -9.79 12.52 -4.83
CA TYR A 22 -10.75 13.57 -5.16
C TYR A 22 -10.34 14.44 -6.37
N TRP A 23 -9.07 14.43 -6.75
CA TRP A 23 -8.60 15.08 -7.98
C TRP A 23 -8.73 14.19 -9.22
N ASN A 24 -8.62 12.85 -9.07
CA ASN A 24 -8.64 11.88 -10.17
C ASN A 24 -10.02 11.28 -10.47
N VAL A 25 -11.08 11.80 -9.83
CA VAL A 25 -12.45 11.34 -10.07
C VAL A 25 -13.10 12.24 -11.13
N ASN A 26 -13.55 11.62 -12.22
CA ASN A 26 -14.42 12.28 -13.19
C ASN A 26 -15.87 12.26 -12.68
N TYR A 27 -16.34 13.38 -12.11
CA TYR A 27 -17.72 13.50 -11.64
C TYR A 27 -18.68 13.61 -12.83
N ILE A 28 -19.41 12.53 -13.10
CA ILE A 28 -20.50 12.52 -14.09
C ILE A 28 -21.80 12.88 -13.35
N PRO A 29 -22.48 13.98 -13.69
CA PRO A 29 -23.75 14.34 -13.06
C PRO A 29 -24.81 13.25 -13.27
N ARG A 30 -25.53 12.88 -12.20
CA ARG A 30 -26.58 11.83 -12.25
C ARG A 30 -27.65 12.07 -13.32
N ALA A 31 -27.87 13.31 -13.76
CA ALA A 31 -28.83 13.63 -14.81
C ALA A 31 -28.40 13.17 -16.22
N GLN A 32 -27.12 12.86 -16.45
CA GLN A 32 -26.57 12.51 -17.78
C GLN A 32 -26.23 11.03 -17.94
N THR A 33 -26.37 10.23 -16.89
CA THR A 33 -26.08 8.80 -16.90
C THR A 33 -27.34 8.01 -17.29
N ASP A 34 -27.20 7.07 -18.23
CA ASP A 34 -28.22 6.09 -18.55
C ASP A 34 -28.69 5.36 -17.26
N PRO A 35 -30.00 5.21 -17.01
CA PRO A 35 -30.52 4.54 -15.81
C PRO A 35 -29.92 3.13 -15.59
N MET A 36 -29.51 2.43 -16.66
CA MET A 36 -28.87 1.12 -16.54
C MET A 36 -27.44 1.20 -15.96
N ILE A 37 -26.71 2.28 -16.24
CA ILE A 37 -25.38 2.54 -15.68
C ILE A 37 -25.51 2.89 -14.19
N GLN A 38 -26.51 3.68 -13.80
CA GLN A 38 -26.76 4.06 -12.41
C GLN A 38 -27.05 2.89 -11.48
N MET A 39 -27.82 1.90 -11.95
CA MET A 39 -28.11 0.70 -11.16
C MET A 39 -26.85 -0.13 -10.94
N GLN A 40 -26.02 -0.31 -11.97
CA GLN A 40 -24.75 -1.03 -11.86
C GLN A 40 -23.72 -0.30 -10.99
N THR A 41 -23.60 1.03 -11.10
CA THR A 41 -22.70 1.80 -10.22
C THR A 41 -23.20 1.85 -8.79
N GLY A 42 -24.50 1.98 -8.54
CA GLY A 42 -25.05 1.97 -7.18
C GLY A 42 -24.84 0.65 -6.45
N GLU A 43 -24.96 -0.49 -7.13
CA GLU A 43 -24.68 -1.82 -6.56
C GLU A 43 -23.18 -2.10 -6.34
N THR A 44 -22.31 -1.52 -7.17
CA THR A 44 -20.86 -1.66 -7.01
C THR A 44 -20.30 -0.72 -5.94
N GLU A 45 -20.79 0.51 -5.85
CA GLU A 45 -20.46 1.46 -4.77
C GLU A 45 -20.88 0.90 -3.40
N SER A 46 -22.10 0.38 -3.27
CA SER A 46 -22.58 -0.20 -2.00
C SER A 46 -21.82 -1.46 -1.58
N LYS A 47 -21.42 -2.33 -2.52
CA LYS A 47 -20.54 -3.47 -2.23
C LYS A 47 -19.10 -3.04 -1.91
N GLN A 48 -18.56 -2.03 -2.59
CA GLN A 48 -17.23 -1.50 -2.29
C GLN A 48 -17.17 -0.80 -0.94
N GLU A 49 -18.19 -0.04 -0.57
CA GLU A 49 -18.29 0.59 0.76
C GLU A 49 -18.37 -0.47 1.86
N GLN A 50 -19.20 -1.51 1.71
CA GLN A 50 -19.27 -2.61 2.69
C GLN A 50 -17.93 -3.35 2.84
N THR A 51 -17.28 -3.72 1.73
CA THR A 51 -15.99 -4.43 1.77
C THR A 51 -14.83 -3.56 2.26
N ALA A 52 -14.89 -2.24 2.06
CA ALA A 52 -13.88 -1.30 2.54
C ALA A 52 -14.00 -1.04 4.04
N ASP A 53 -15.22 -0.97 4.59
CA ASP A 53 -15.46 -0.76 6.02
C ASP A 53 -15.03 -2.00 6.84
N GLU A 54 -15.35 -3.21 6.35
CA GLU A 54 -14.91 -4.48 6.96
C GLU A 54 -13.38 -4.62 6.95
N ASN A 55 -12.72 -4.34 5.81
CA ASN A 55 -11.25 -4.41 5.71
C ASN A 55 -10.52 -3.31 6.51
N MET A 56 -11.13 -2.14 6.70
CA MET A 56 -10.55 -1.10 7.56
C MET A 56 -10.51 -1.61 8.99
N GLN A 57 -11.62 -2.12 9.50
CA GLN A 57 -11.75 -2.51 10.90
C GLN A 57 -10.81 -3.67 11.30
N GLU A 58 -10.60 -4.63 10.40
CA GLU A 58 -9.66 -5.75 10.61
C GLU A 58 -8.19 -5.32 10.70
N ASN A 59 -7.82 -4.20 10.07
CA ASN A 59 -6.45 -3.71 9.95
C ASN A 59 -6.08 -2.64 10.99
N TYR A 60 -6.97 -2.36 11.93
CA TYR A 60 -6.78 -1.37 12.97
C TYR A 60 -6.06 -1.95 14.20
N ASN A 61 -4.89 -1.40 14.53
CA ASN A 61 -4.15 -1.76 15.73
C ASN A 61 -4.56 -0.88 16.91
N ARG A 62 -5.31 -1.47 17.84
CA ARG A 62 -5.82 -0.79 19.05
C ARG A 62 -4.70 -0.33 20.00
N ALA A 63 -3.57 -1.02 20.05
CA ALA A 63 -2.48 -0.69 20.96
C ALA A 63 -1.71 0.56 20.52
N THR A 64 -1.58 0.77 19.21
CA THR A 64 -0.87 1.92 18.63
C THR A 64 -1.80 3.00 18.09
N ASN A 65 -3.12 2.79 18.18
CA ASN A 65 -4.17 3.67 17.65
C ASN A 65 -3.95 3.99 16.16
N ALA A 66 -3.45 3.02 15.39
CA ALA A 66 -3.03 3.21 14.01
C ALA A 66 -3.50 2.06 13.13
N TYR A 67 -3.85 2.37 11.88
CA TYR A 67 -4.13 1.35 10.87
C TYR A 67 -2.81 0.84 10.31
N SER A 68 -2.30 -0.26 10.86
CA SER A 68 -1.18 -1.00 10.30
C SER A 68 -1.76 -2.11 9.42
N GLY A 69 -2.32 -1.73 8.27
CA GLY A 69 -2.87 -2.69 7.32
C GLY A 69 -1.81 -3.71 6.91
N GLN A 70 -1.97 -4.93 7.38
CA GLN A 70 -1.19 -6.15 7.08
C GLN A 70 0.35 -6.06 7.03
N TYR A 71 0.97 -4.95 7.44
CA TYR A 71 2.41 -4.76 7.34
C TYR A 71 3.14 -5.79 8.21
N GLY A 72 3.89 -6.69 7.57
CA GLY A 72 4.59 -7.81 8.22
C GLY A 72 3.76 -9.10 8.38
N GLN A 73 2.54 -9.16 7.85
CA GLN A 73 1.74 -10.41 7.77
C GLN A 73 2.20 -11.31 6.63
N GLU A 74 2.60 -10.72 5.49
CA GLU A 74 3.25 -11.46 4.41
C GLU A 74 4.58 -12.03 4.93
N LYS A 75 4.59 -13.36 5.09
CA LYS A 75 5.83 -14.14 5.24
C LYS A 75 6.51 -14.23 3.87
N ASP A 76 6.78 -13.11 3.23
CA ASP A 76 7.58 -13.05 2.02
C ASP A 76 9.08 -13.13 2.38
N LEU A 77 9.41 -14.19 3.12
CA LEU A 77 10.75 -14.75 3.11
C LEU A 77 10.78 -15.69 1.91
N ASP A 78 11.04 -15.13 0.74
CA ASP A 78 11.53 -15.86 -0.44
C ASP A 78 12.44 -17.00 0.07
N GLY A 79 12.12 -18.25 -0.25
CA GLY A 79 12.75 -19.43 0.40
C GLY A 79 14.28 -19.38 0.33
N VAL A 80 14.80 -18.76 -0.73
CA VAL A 80 16.22 -18.49 -0.97
C VAL A 80 16.84 -17.57 0.10
N LYS A 81 16.09 -16.58 0.61
CA LYS A 81 16.58 -15.62 1.61
C LYS A 81 16.66 -16.22 3.01
N ARG A 82 15.83 -17.22 3.36
CA ARG A 82 15.85 -17.82 4.70
C ARG A 82 17.13 -18.63 4.93
N GLU A 83 17.51 -19.48 3.97
CA GLU A 83 18.75 -20.25 4.04
C GLU A 83 19.99 -19.34 4.06
N GLN A 84 19.97 -18.26 3.28
CA GLN A 84 21.04 -17.26 3.30
C GLN A 84 21.13 -16.54 4.65
N ILE A 85 20.00 -16.20 5.27
CA ILE A 85 19.96 -15.62 6.63
C ILE A 85 20.51 -16.61 7.66
N ASP A 86 20.07 -17.86 7.61
CA ASP A 86 20.53 -18.90 8.55
C ASP A 86 22.04 -19.14 8.43
N LYS A 87 22.57 -19.17 7.19
CA LYS A 87 24.01 -19.26 6.93
C LYS A 87 24.78 -18.08 7.51
N ILE A 88 24.32 -16.85 7.28
CA ILE A 88 24.96 -15.63 7.81
C ILE A 88 24.95 -15.62 9.34
N LEU A 89 23.85 -16.05 9.96
CA LEU A 89 23.74 -16.13 11.42
C LEU A 89 24.72 -17.16 12.00
N HIS A 90 24.83 -18.34 11.37
CA HIS A 90 25.76 -19.37 11.81
C HIS A 90 27.22 -18.95 11.64
N GLU A 91 27.59 -18.36 10.50
CA GLU A 91 28.94 -17.83 10.27
C GLU A 91 29.32 -16.73 11.27
N LYS A 92 28.38 -15.85 11.64
CA LYS A 92 28.60 -14.84 12.67
C LYS A 92 28.84 -15.46 14.04
N ALA A 93 28.07 -16.46 14.44
CA ALA A 93 28.24 -17.15 15.71
C ALA A 93 29.62 -17.83 15.78
N GLU A 94 30.01 -18.55 14.72
CA GLU A 94 31.32 -19.18 14.60
C GLU A 94 32.47 -18.16 14.63
N ASN A 95 32.32 -17.02 13.96
CA ASN A 95 33.33 -15.96 13.99
C ASN A 95 33.46 -15.33 15.38
N ILE A 96 32.35 -15.16 16.11
CA ILE A 96 32.36 -14.69 17.49
C ILE A 96 33.08 -15.72 18.38
N HIS A 97 32.77 -17.01 18.25
CA HIS A 97 33.46 -18.07 18.97
C HIS A 97 34.97 -18.08 18.67
N ARG A 98 35.37 -17.96 17.40
CA ARG A 98 36.78 -17.86 17.01
C ARG A 98 37.48 -16.62 17.55
N LEU A 99 36.79 -15.49 17.68
CA LEU A 99 37.35 -14.28 18.31
C LEU A 99 37.61 -14.49 19.80
N PHE A 100 36.75 -15.24 20.49
CA PHE A 100 36.97 -15.61 21.88
C PHE A 100 38.05 -16.69 22.05
N GLU A 101 38.15 -17.65 21.14
CA GLU A 101 39.17 -18.70 21.16
C GLU A 101 40.58 -18.20 20.78
N ASN A 102 40.68 -17.26 19.84
CA ASN A 102 41.96 -16.71 19.40
C ASN A 102 42.45 -15.52 20.27
N GLY A 103 41.87 -15.33 21.46
CA GLY A 103 42.22 -14.24 22.36
C GLY A 103 41.60 -12.93 21.91
N GLY A 104 40.45 -12.59 22.50
CA GLY A 104 39.89 -11.26 22.35
C GLY A 104 40.90 -10.20 22.77
N VAL A 105 41.07 -9.20 21.91
CA VAL A 105 41.55 -7.83 22.17
C VAL A 105 42.52 -7.71 23.36
N GLU A 106 43.82 -7.70 23.09
CA GLU A 106 44.71 -6.79 23.84
C GLU A 106 44.53 -5.36 23.32
#